data_AF-C7NCX8-F1
#
_entry.id   AF-C7NCX8-F1
#
_cell.length_a   1.000
_cell.length_b   1.000
_cell.length_c   1.000
_cell.angle_alpha   90.00
_cell.angle_beta   90.00
_cell.angle_gamma   90.00
#
_symmetry.space_group_name_H-M   'P 1'
#
loop_
_entity.id
_entity.type
_entity.pdbx_description
1 polymer ?
#
loop_
_entity_poly.entity_id
_entity_poly.type
_entity_poly.pdbx_seq_one_letter_code
_entity_poly.pdbx_strand_id
1 'polypeptide(L)'
;MIENENVKFERYYYKNSDNNVIFKTILDDKFENDEILTNVNYFDFMKFFEQLGISNVKVFGGFNESEFILEKSQPLIFVITKK
;
A
#
# COMPACT_ATOMS: atom_id res chain seq x y z
N MET A 1 -4.54 -2.42 -19.74
CA MET A 1 -3.12 -2.76 -19.93
C MET A 1 -2.37 -1.46 -20.21
N ILE A 2 -1.17 -1.31 -19.66
CA ILE A 2 -0.25 -0.24 -20.09
C ILE A 2 0.65 -0.90 -21.13
N GLU A 3 0.31 -0.74 -22.41
CA GLU A 3 1.14 -1.22 -23.50
C GLU A 3 2.14 -0.12 -23.85
N ASN A 4 3.42 -0.37 -23.56
CA ASN A 4 4.52 0.45 -24.06
C ASN A 4 5.12 -0.34 -25.23
N GLU A 5 5.50 0.30 -26.35
CA GLU A 5 5.79 -0.38 -27.61
C GLU A 5 6.89 -1.47 -27.55
N ASN A 6 7.69 -1.50 -26.47
CA ASN A 6 8.77 -2.45 -26.26
C ASN A 6 8.65 -3.28 -24.98
N VAL A 7 7.61 -3.07 -24.16
CA VAL A 7 7.47 -3.74 -22.85
C VAL A 7 6.00 -3.98 -22.52
N LYS A 8 5.66 -5.23 -22.24
CA LYS A 8 4.34 -5.70 -21.79
C LYS A 8 4.39 -6.02 -20.30
N PHE A 9 3.54 -5.35 -19.53
CA PHE A 9 3.32 -5.64 -18.12
C PHE A 9 1.89 -6.12 -17.87
N GLU A 10 1.76 -7.28 -17.25
CA GLU A 10 0.48 -7.79 -16.75
C GLU A 10 0.45 -7.74 -15.22
N ARG A 11 -0.74 -7.52 -14.65
CA ARG A 11 -0.96 -7.44 -13.21
C ARG A 11 -2.22 -8.21 -12.84
N TYR A 12 -2.13 -9.00 -11.79
CA TYR A 12 -3.22 -9.82 -11.28
C TYR A 12 -3.38 -9.64 -9.77
N TYR A 13 -4.63 -9.72 -9.31
CA TYR A 13 -4.98 -9.77 -7.90
C TYR A 13 -5.86 -10.99 -7.66
N TYR A 14 -5.45 -11.87 -6.75
CA TYR A 14 -6.24 -13.03 -6.35
C TYR A 14 -5.99 -13.37 -4.89
N LYS A 15 -6.89 -14.16 -4.29
CA LYS A 15 -6.69 -14.70 -2.95
C LYS A 15 -5.96 -16.04 -3.03
N ASN A 16 -4.94 -16.25 -2.20
CA ASN A 16 -4.33 -17.56 -2.05
C ASN A 16 -5.14 -18.46 -1.07
N SER A 17 -4.65 -19.68 -0.82
CA SER A 17 -5.26 -20.63 0.12
C SER A 17 -5.40 -20.09 1.55
N ASP A 18 -4.54 -19.16 1.94
CA ASP A 18 -4.50 -18.57 3.28
C ASP A 18 -5.34 -17.29 3.37
N ASN A 19 -6.15 -17.00 2.33
CA ASN A 19 -6.98 -15.80 2.21
C ASN A 19 -6.20 -14.47 2.14
N ASN A 20 -4.90 -14.54 1.86
CA ASN A 20 -4.07 -13.37 1.57
C ASN A 20 -4.35 -12.88 0.16
N VAL A 21 -4.35 -11.56 -0.05
CA VAL A 21 -4.39 -10.98 -1.40
C VAL A 21 -2.98 -11.03 -1.98
N ILE A 22 -2.82 -11.72 -3.10
CA ILE A 22 -1.58 -11.79 -3.88
C ILE A 22 -1.63 -10.74 -4.98
N PHE A 23 -0.58 -9.93 -5.06
CA PHE A 23 -0.30 -9.08 -6.20
C PHE A 23 0.75 -9.76 -7.07
N LYS A 24 0.33 -10.21 -8.25
CA LYS A 24 1.21 -10.85 -9.23
C LYS A 24 1.50 -9.90 -10.38
N THR A 25 2.75 -9.84 -10.80
CA THR A 25 3.20 -9.09 -11.98
C THR A 25 3.94 -9.99 -12.94
N ILE A 26 3.73 -9.78 -14.24
CA ILE A 26 4.43 -10.48 -15.32
C ILE A 26 5.01 -9.44 -16.28
N LEU A 27 6.30 -9.52 -16.56
CA LEU A 27 7.02 -8.69 -17.51
C LEU A 27 7.44 -9.53 -18.72
N ASP A 28 6.94 -9.15 -19.91
CA ASP A 28 7.24 -9.77 -21.21
C ASP A 28 7.15 -11.29 -21.21
N ASP A 29 6.20 -11.85 -20.46
CA ASP A 29 5.99 -13.29 -20.27
C ASP A 29 7.26 -14.06 -19.79
N LYS A 30 8.21 -13.34 -19.17
CA LYS A 30 9.54 -13.86 -18.76
C LYS A 30 9.79 -13.76 -17.26
N PHE A 31 9.47 -12.62 -16.66
CA PHE A 31 9.72 -12.38 -15.24
C PHE A 31 8.39 -12.29 -14.51
N GLU A 32 8.21 -13.18 -13.54
CA GLU A 32 7.04 -13.23 -12.68
C GLU A 32 7.43 -12.88 -11.25
N ASN A 33 6.62 -12.05 -10.60
CA ASN A 33 6.79 -11.72 -9.19
C ASN A 33 5.45 -11.70 -8.47
N ASP A 34 5.37 -12.40 -7.34
CA ASP A 34 4.19 -12.52 -6.49
C ASP A 34 4.49 -11.90 -5.13
N GLU A 35 3.70 -10.90 -4.73
CA GLU A 35 3.81 -10.26 -3.42
C GLU A 35 2.53 -10.46 -2.62
N ILE A 36 2.65 -10.73 -1.33
CA ILE A 36 1.50 -10.72 -0.43
C ILE A 36 1.18 -9.27 -0.07
N LEU A 37 -0.01 -8.80 -0.47
CA LEU A 37 -0.54 -7.55 0.01
C LEU A 37 -1.02 -7.74 1.45
N THR A 38 -0.21 -7.26 2.39
CA THR A 38 -0.58 -7.27 3.80
C THR A 38 -1.70 -6.25 4.01
N ASN A 39 -2.83 -6.73 4.53
CA ASN A 39 -3.95 -5.86 4.88
C ASN A 39 -3.61 -5.11 6.17
N VAL A 40 -3.02 -3.93 6.04
CA VAL A 40 -2.70 -3.02 7.13
C VAL A 40 -3.73 -1.89 7.17
N ASN A 41 -4.28 -1.62 8.35
CA ASN A 41 -5.19 -0.50 8.56
C ASN A 41 -4.51 0.63 9.34
N TYR A 42 -5.24 1.74 9.50
CA TYR A 42 -4.77 2.90 10.26
C TYR A 42 -4.25 2.54 11.66
N PHE A 43 -4.97 1.70 12.41
CA PHE A 43 -4.60 1.34 13.78
C PHE A 43 -3.33 0.50 13.84
N ASP A 44 -3.11 -0.37 12.85
CA ASP A 44 -1.88 -1.17 12.76
C ASP A 44 -0.66 -0.26 12.62
N PHE A 45 -0.74 0.75 11.75
CA PHE A 45 0.32 1.74 11.57
C PHE A 45 0.55 2.59 12.82
N MET A 46 -0.52 3.10 13.44
CA MET A 46 -0.38 3.92 14.66
C MET A 46 0.28 3.13 15.80
N LYS A 47 -0.11 1.87 15.99
CA LYS A 47 0.53 0.98 16.95
C LYS A 47 1.99 0.71 16.61
N PHE A 48 2.31 0.50 15.33
CA PHE A 48 3.68 0.33 14.87
C PHE A 48 4.54 1.57 15.17
N PHE A 49 4.03 2.78 14.91
CA PHE A 49 4.74 4.02 15.22
C PHE A 49 4.97 4.21 16.71
N GLU A 50 3.95 3.91 17.54
CA GLU A 50 4.06 3.93 19.00
C GLU A 50 5.18 2.99 19.49
N GLN A 51 5.22 1.76 18.98
CA GLN A 51 6.25 0.76 19.34
C GLN A 51 7.67 1.22 18.96
N LEU A 52 7.80 2.03 17.91
CA LEU A 52 9.07 2.63 17.49
C LEU A 52 9.42 3.92 18.27
N GLY A 53 8.57 4.36 19.21
CA GLY A 53 8.75 5.63 19.91
C GLY A 53 8.51 6.87 19.04
N ILE A 54 7.86 6.69 17.88
CA ILE A 54 7.52 7.78 16.96
C ILE A 54 6.20 8.38 17.43
N SER A 55 6.29 9.56 18.04
CA SER A 55 5.12 10.29 18.58
C SER A 55 4.63 11.44 17.70
N ASN A 56 5.45 11.92 16.75
CA ASN A 56 5.11 13.06 15.90
C ASN A 56 4.68 12.63 14.49
N VAL A 57 3.47 12.06 14.42
CA VAL A 57 2.84 11.58 13.19
C VAL A 57 1.63 12.44 12.86
N LYS A 58 1.63 13.05 11.68
CA LYS A 58 0.43 13.68 11.09
C LYS A 58 -0.18 12.74 10.07
N VAL A 59 -1.51 12.70 10.00
CA VAL A 59 -2.24 11.81 9.09
C VAL A 59 -3.21 12.63 8.25
N PHE A 60 -3.18 12.42 6.95
CA PHE A 60 -4.07 13.07 5.98
C PHE A 60 -4.82 12.05 5.15
N GLY A 61 -6.02 12.43 4.72
CA GLY A 61 -6.92 11.62 3.90
C GLY A 61 -6.78 11.84 2.40
N GLY A 62 -5.55 11.97 1.90
CA GLY A 62 -5.26 12.14 0.48
C GLY A 62 -3.96 12.89 0.23
N PHE A 63 -3.47 12.85 -1.01
CA PHE A 63 -2.20 13.50 -1.39
C PHE A 63 -2.23 15.03 -1.30
N ASN A 64 -3.41 15.63 -1.25
CA ASN A 64 -3.63 17.07 -1.12
C ASN A 64 -3.78 17.52 0.35
N GLU A 65 -3.30 16.72 1.31
CA GLU A 65 -3.39 17.01 2.75
C GLU A 65 -4.83 17.20 3.27
N SER A 66 -5.81 16.55 2.61
CA SER A 66 -7.20 16.57 3.07
C SER A 66 -7.33 16.04 4.50
N GLU A 67 -8.36 16.52 5.21
CA GLU A 67 -8.69 16.01 6.55
C GLU A 67 -8.84 14.48 6.54
N PHE A 68 -8.26 13.85 7.55
CA PHE A 68 -8.39 12.41 7.75
C PHE A 68 -9.74 12.07 8.37
N ILE A 69 -10.50 11.22 7.69
CA ILE A 69 -11.76 10.64 8.12
C ILE A 69 -11.60 9.11 8.07
N LEU A 70 -11.54 8.46 9.22
CA LEU A 70 -11.20 7.03 9.37
C LEU A 70 -11.89 6.09 8.36
N GLU A 71 -13.18 6.30 8.10
CA GLU A 71 -13.97 5.42 7.24
C GLU A 71 -14.02 5.83 5.76
N LYS A 72 -13.55 7.04 5.42
CA LYS A 72 -13.71 7.62 4.07
C LYS A 72 -12.40 7.96 3.39
N SER A 73 -11.33 8.09 4.15
CA SER A 73 -10.04 8.54 3.64
C SER A 73 -9.26 7.38 3.03
N GLN A 74 -9.16 7.38 1.71
CA GLN A 74 -8.22 6.57 0.97
C GLN A 74 -7.69 7.38 -0.24
N PRO A 75 -6.36 7.46 -0.45
CA PRO A 75 -5.28 6.88 0.37
C PRO A 75 -5.02 7.66 1.68
N LEU A 76 -4.31 7.04 2.62
CA LEU A 76 -3.81 7.67 3.84
C LEU A 76 -2.35 8.13 3.66
N ILE A 77 -2.05 9.36 4.07
CA ILE A 77 -0.70 9.92 4.04
C ILE A 77 -0.22 10.14 5.47
N PHE A 78 0.88 9.49 5.84
CA PHE A 78 1.52 9.65 7.15
C PHE A 78 2.77 10.52 6.98
N VAL A 79 2.83 11.64 7.70
CA VAL A 79 3.99 12.54 7.72
C VAL A 79 4.64 12.43 9.09
N ILE A 80 5.84 11.84 9.10
CA ILE A 80 6.66 11.65 10.30
C ILE A 80 7.75 12.70 10.28
N THR A 81 7.82 13.51 11.34
CA THR A 81 8.88 14.53 11.47
C THR A 81 9.84 14.13 12.59
N LYS A 82 11.12 14.02 12.23
CA LYS A 82 12.19 13.77 13.21
C LYS A 82 12.43 15.06 14.00
N LYS A 83 12.49 14.95 15.33
CA LYS A 83 12.96 16.05 16.20
C LYS A 83 14.46 16.24 16.04
#